data_AF-A0A1V9DJ62-F1
#
_entry.id   AF-A0A1V9DJ62-F1
#
_cell.length_a   1.000
_cell.length_b   1.000
_cell.length_c   1.000
_cell.angle_alpha   90.00
_cell.angle_beta   90.00
_cell.angle_gamma   90.00
#
_symmetry.space_group_name_H-M   'P 1'
#
loop_
_entity.id
_entity.type
_entity.pdbx_description
1 polymer ?
#
loop_
_entity_poly.entity_id
_entity_poly.type
_entity_poly.pdbx_seq_one_letter_code
_entity_poly.pdbx_strand_id
1 'polypeptide(L)' 'MRKFVSGAVAFYMLDKGEKLTKNEIFHRYDPVRFVIWPRKGGWDVMECVGNEWFRLSDSLFESENAAFVFAYEKFCAE' A
#
# COMPACT_ATOMS: atom_id res chain seq x y z
N MET A 1 0.40 -1.76 -12.22
CA MET A 1 0.71 -1.06 -10.96
C MET A 1 0.30 0.39 -11.09
N ARG A 2 -0.44 0.91 -10.11
CA ARG A 2 -0.80 2.34 -10.02
C ARG A 2 -0.19 2.95 -8.75
N LYS A 3 0.11 4.26 -8.81
CA LYS A 3 0.70 5.03 -7.71
C LYS A 3 -0.17 6.24 -7.42
N PHE A 4 -0.44 6.48 -6.14
CA PHE A 4 -1.03 7.70 -5.62
C PHE A 4 -0.08 8.29 -4.58
N VAL A 5 0.10 9.61 -4.60
CA VAL A 5 1.01 10.30 -3.67
C VAL A 5 0.24 11.38 -2.92
N SER A 6 0.38 11.39 -1.60
CA SER A 6 -0.15 12.44 -0.72
C SER A 6 0.86 12.73 0.37
N GLY A 7 1.13 14.01 0.67
CA GLY A 7 2.05 14.40 1.74
C GLY A 7 3.44 13.76 1.69
N ALA A 8 4.03 13.63 0.49
CA ALA A 8 5.32 12.95 0.23
C ALA A 8 5.34 11.43 0.53
N VAL A 9 4.18 10.82 0.72
CA VAL A 9 4.02 9.38 0.90
C VAL A 9 3.39 8.75 -0.35
N ALA A 10 3.95 7.62 -0.81
CA ALA A 10 3.40 6.86 -1.92
C ALA A 10 2.53 5.66 -1.46
N PHE A 11 1.38 5.54 -2.09
CA PHE A 11 0.45 4.41 -2.04
C PHE A 11 0.53 3.69 -3.39
N TYR A 12 0.87 2.39 -3.39
CA TYR A 12 0.89 1.59 -4.61
C TYR A 12 -0.27 0.60 -4.61
N MET A 13 -1.05 0.61 -5.70
CA MET A 13 -2.05 -0.40 -5.99
C MET A 13 -1.47 -1.38 -7.00
N LEU A 14 -1.27 -2.63 -6.56
CA LEU A 14 -0.70 -3.67 -7.41
C LEU A 14 -1.79 -4.36 -8.22
N ASP A 15 -1.44 -4.78 -9.43
CA ASP A 15 -2.25 -5.72 -10.19
C ASP A 15 -1.85 -7.18 -9.85
N LYS A 16 -2.68 -8.14 -10.26
CA LYS A 16 -2.45 -9.56 -9.94
C LYS A 16 -1.11 -10.04 -10.51
N GLY A 17 -0.22 -10.47 -9.62
CA GLY A 17 1.11 -10.99 -9.97
C GLY A 17 2.21 -9.94 -9.98
N GLU A 18 1.87 -8.66 -9.82
CA GLU A 18 2.85 -7.60 -9.70
C GLU A 18 3.54 -7.60 -8.33
N LYS A 19 4.74 -7.02 -8.31
CA LYS A 19 5.55 -6.81 -7.12
C LYS A 19 6.17 -5.44 -7.21
N LEU A 20 6.38 -4.81 -6.05
CA LEU A 20 7.26 -3.65 -5.97
C LEU A 20 8.68 -4.05 -6.38
N THR A 21 9.36 -3.15 -7.09
CA THR A 21 10.80 -3.25 -7.33
C THR A 21 11.55 -2.44 -6.27
N LYS A 22 12.87 -2.58 -6.25
CA LYS A 22 13.72 -1.79 -5.35
C LYS A 22 13.58 -0.29 -5.59
N ASN A 23 13.27 0.13 -6.82
CA ASN A 23 13.13 1.55 -7.14
C ASN A 23 11.90 2.16 -6.46
N GLU A 24 10.77 1.44 -6.40
CA GLU A 24 9.59 1.93 -5.68
C GLU A 24 9.78 1.90 -4.17
N ILE A 25 10.49 0.88 -3.66
CA ILE A 25 10.74 0.72 -2.22
C ILE A 25 11.64 1.83 -1.68
N PHE A 26 12.76 2.08 -2.36
CA PHE A 26 13.80 3.00 -1.91
C PHE A 26 13.78 4.34 -2.67
N HIS A 27 12.62 4.73 -3.22
CA HIS A 27 12.51 5.96 -3.98
C HIS A 27 12.86 7.18 -3.13
N ARG A 28 13.70 8.07 -3.65
CA ARG A 28 14.29 9.17 -2.87
C ARG A 28 13.29 10.24 -2.43
N TYR A 29 12.26 10.49 -3.23
CA TYR A 29 11.36 11.64 -3.05
C TYR A 29 9.98 11.27 -2.51
N ASP A 30 9.59 10.01 -2.65
CA ASP A 30 8.29 9.49 -2.24
C ASP A 30 8.40 7.97 -2.08
N PRO A 31 9.13 7.51 -1.04
CA PRO A 31 9.27 6.09 -0.78
C PRO A 31 7.89 5.48 -0.58
N VAL A 32 7.74 4.21 -0.96
CA VAL A 32 6.52 3.48 -0.67
C VAL A 32 6.28 3.46 0.83
N ARG A 33 5.07 3.86 1.23
CA ARG A 33 4.60 3.63 2.59
C ARG A 33 3.48 2.62 2.62
N PHE A 34 2.55 2.67 1.67
CA PHE A 34 1.41 1.76 1.66
C PHE A 34 1.34 0.96 0.35
N VAL A 35 0.97 -0.31 0.47
CA VAL A 35 0.72 -1.20 -0.65
C VAL A 35 -0.65 -1.84 -0.51
N ILE A 36 -1.48 -1.62 -1.52
CA ILE A 36 -2.76 -2.30 -1.71
C ILE A 36 -2.50 -3.49 -2.64
N TRP A 37 -2.54 -4.70 -2.07
CA TRP A 37 -2.09 -5.92 -2.72
C TRP A 37 -3.28 -6.86 -2.99
N PRO A 38 -3.58 -7.22 -4.26
CA PRO A 38 -4.59 -8.22 -4.56
C PRO A 38 -4.13 -9.61 -4.11
N ARG A 39 -4.99 -10.28 -3.33
CA ARG A 39 -4.84 -11.66 -2.88
C ARG A 39 -5.94 -12.54 -3.49
N LYS A 40 -5.84 -13.86 -3.28
CA LYS A 40 -6.93 -14.77 -3.63
C LYS A 40 -8.10 -14.50 -2.67
N GLY A 41 -9.15 -13.85 -3.17
CA GLY A 41 -10.38 -13.59 -2.41
C GLY A 41 -10.54 -12.17 -1.85
N GLY A 42 -9.64 -11.24 -2.16
CA GLY A 42 -9.78 -9.85 -1.72
C GLY A 42 -8.49 -9.06 -1.82
N TRP A 43 -8.43 -7.95 -1.09
CA TRP A 43 -7.34 -6.98 -1.09
C TRP A 43 -6.72 -6.89 0.30
N ASP A 44 -5.40 -6.88 0.33
CA ASP A 44 -4.59 -6.80 1.55
C ASP A 44 -3.93 -5.41 1.60
N VAL A 45 -3.66 -4.89 2.79
CA VAL A 45 -2.99 -3.60 2.97
C VAL A 45 -1.77 -3.79 3.83
N MET A 46 -0.62 -3.43 3.26
CA MET A 46 0.67 -3.46 3.96
C MET A 46 1.19 -2.04 4.12
N GLU A 47 1.77 -1.74 5.28
CA GLU A 47 2.54 -0.52 5.53
C GLU A 47 4.03 -0.84 5.66
N CYS A 48 4.88 0.00 5.07
CA CYS A 48 6.31 0.00 5.26
C CYS A 48 6.69 1.06 6.30
N VAL A 49 7.23 0.64 7.43
CA VAL A 49 7.77 1.53 8.47
C VAL A 49 9.27 1.24 8.63
N GLY A 50 10.09 2.25 8.35
CA GLY A 50 11.54 2.08 8.25
C GLY A 50 11.91 1.20 7.04
N ASN A 51 12.08 -0.10 7.27
CA ASN A 51 12.35 -1.13 6.25
C ASN A 51 11.53 -2.41 6.47
N GLU A 52 10.57 -2.37 7.39
CA GLU A 52 9.76 -3.52 7.76
C GLU A 52 8.34 -3.36 7.23
N TRP A 53 7.76 -4.47 6.78
CA TRP A 53 6.42 -4.51 6.22
C TRP A 53 5.44 -5.10 7.22
N PHE A 54 4.42 -4.32 7.57
CA PHE A 54 3.38 -4.69 8.51
C PHE A 54 2.06 -4.82 7.78
N ARG A 55 1.34 -5.91 8.03
CA ARG A 55 -0.05 -6.03 7.58
C ARG A 55 -0.92 -5.18 8.49
N LEU A 56 -1.77 -4.33 7.92
CA LEU A 56 -2.60 -3.41 8.69
C LEU A 56 -3.97 -3.97 9.09
N SER A 57 -4.38 -5.09 8.51
CA SER A 57 -5.66 -5.76 8.79
C SER A 57 -5.50 -7.27 8.74
N ASP A 58 -6.05 -8.00 9.71
CA ASP A 58 -6.07 -9.47 9.70
C ASP A 58 -7.01 -10.05 8.63
N SER A 59 -7.93 -9.24 8.13
CA SER A 59 -8.91 -9.62 7.11
C SER A 59 -8.64 -8.93 5.77
N LEU A 60 -9.02 -9.61 4.69
CA LEU A 60 -8.98 -9.03 3.35
C LEU A 60 -10.19 -8.12 3.12
N PHE A 61 -9.96 -7.03 2.41
CA PHE A 61 -11.01 -6.13 1.94
C PHE A 61 -11.66 -6.66 0.66
N GLU A 62 -12.96 -6.38 0.49
CA GLU A 62 -13.73 -6.84 -0.66
C GLU A 62 -13.35 -6.13 -1.97
N SER A 63 -12.76 -4.94 -1.90
CA SER A 63 -12.36 -4.15 -3.06
C SER A 63 -11.05 -3.39 -2.84
N GLU A 64 -10.38 -3.05 -3.94
CA GLU A 64 -9.18 -2.21 -3.94
C GLU A 64 -9.47 -0.85 -3.30
N ASN A 65 -10.62 -0.27 -3.61
CA ASN A 65 -10.99 1.04 -3.11
C ASN A 65 -11.22 1.04 -1.59
N ALA A 66 -11.85 0.00 -1.05
CA ALA A 66 -12.02 -0.14 0.41
C ALA A 66 -10.66 -0.27 1.12
N ALA A 67 -9.75 -1.07 0.56
CA ALA A 67 -8.37 -1.20 1.06
C ALA A 67 -7.60 0.13 1.00
N PHE A 68 -7.75 0.87 -0.10
CA PHE A 68 -7.11 2.19 -0.27
C PHE A 68 -7.66 3.23 0.72
N VAL A 69 -8.98 3.33 0.85
CA VAL A 69 -9.62 4.26 1.80
C VAL A 69 -9.14 3.99 3.22
N PHE A 70 -9.11 2.71 3.63
CA PHE A 70 -8.58 2.32 4.94
C PHE A 70 -7.12 2.76 5.16
N ALA A 71 -6.25 2.54 4.16
CA ALA A 71 -4.85 2.98 4.24
C ALA A 71 -4.74 4.51 4.34
N TYR A 72 -5.57 5.24 3.58
CA TYR A 72 -5.57 6.69 3.55
C TYR A 72 -6.09 7.31 4.85
N GLU A 73 -7.16 6.76 5.43
CA GLU A 73 -7.67 7.17 6.73
C GLU A 73 -6.63 6.99 7.84
N LYS A 74 -5.90 5.86 7.83
CA LYS A 74 -4.79 5.63 8.76
C LYS A 74 -3.71 6.71 8.61
N PHE A 75 -3.31 7.02 7.37
CA PHE A 75 -2.34 8.08 7.08
C PHE A 75 -2.80 9.46 7.57
N CYS A 76 -4.09 9.79 7.42
CA CYS A 76 -4.63 11.08 7.90
C CYS A 76 -4.77 11.17 9.42
N ALA A 77 -4.77 10.04 10.14
CA ALA A 77 -4.89 10.00 11.60
C ALA A 77 -3.55 10.15 12.33
N GLU A 78 -2.44 10.12 11.61
CA GLU A 78 -1.08 10.35 12.11
C GLU A 78 -0.65 11.82 11.99
#